data_AF-A0A7C3G5V5-F1
#
_entry.id   AF-A0A7C3G5V5-F1
#
_cell.length_a   1.000
_cell.length_b   1.000
_cell.length_c   1.000
_cell.angle_alpha   90.00
_cell.angle_beta   90.00
_cell.angle_gamma   90.00
#
_symmetry.space_group_name_H-M   'P 1'
#
loop_
_entity.id
_entity.type
_entity.pdbx_description
1 polymer ?
#
loop_
_entity_poly.entity_id
_entity_poly.type
_entity_poly.pdbx_seq_one_letter_code
_entity_poly.pdbx_strand_id
1 'polypeptide(L)'
;MKQRVSALLREKLGREVVLEKPRDRSFGHFATPIAFSLAKELKKSPMIIADELASSFSDSEEFSSVEAVKGYLNFRLSEAFLTEYASWALQNPSQFATQEKNQKILLEFVSA
;
A
#
# COMPACT_ATOMS: atom_id res chain seq x y z
N MET A 1 2.21 -2.04 -9.09
CA MET A 1 1.14 -2.25 -8.09
C MET A 1 1.33 -1.38 -6.85
N LYS A 2 2.42 -1.53 -6.08
CA LYS A 2 2.66 -0.72 -4.87
C LYS A 2 2.48 0.78 -5.08
N GLN A 3 3.05 1.34 -6.15
CA GLN A 3 2.91 2.77 -6.49
C GLN A 3 1.45 3.19 -6.70
N ARG A 4 0.65 2.35 -7.38
CA ARG A 4 -0.78 2.62 -7.62
C ARG A 4 -1.57 2.64 -6.31
N VAL A 5 -1.31 1.68 -5.42
CA VAL A 5 -1.92 1.65 -4.09
C VAL A 5 -1.46 2.82 -3.23
N SER A 6 -0.17 3.18 -3.25
CA SER A 6 0.33 4.37 -2.55
C SER A 6 -0.34 5.65 -3.04
N ALA A 7 -0.55 5.79 -4.36
CA ALA A 7 -1.24 6.96 -4.93
C ALA A 7 -2.71 7.03 -4.47
N LEU A 8 -3.44 5.91 -4.51
CA LEU A 8 -4.82 5.81 -4.00
C LEU A 8 -4.91 6.20 -2.53
N LEU A 9 -4.03 5.66 -1.69
CA LEU A 9 -4.02 5.98 -0.27
C LEU A 9 -3.67 7.44 -0.01
N ARG A 10 -2.77 8.02 -0.81
CA ARG A 10 -2.44 9.44 -0.71
C ARG A 10 -3.61 10.34 -1.03
N GLU A 11 -4.35 10.01 -2.09
CA GLU A 11 -5.58 10.73 -2.45
C GLU A 11 -6.62 10.64 -1.34
N LYS A 12 -6.88 9.42 -0.84
CA LYS A 12 -7.92 9.18 0.16
C LYS A 12 -7.60 9.71 1.56
N LEU A 13 -6.32 9.69 1.96
CA LEU A 13 -5.88 10.12 3.29
C LEU A 13 -5.25 11.52 3.30
N GLY A 14 -5.06 12.15 2.13
CA GLY A 14 -4.47 13.47 2.00
C GLY A 14 -2.99 13.55 2.38
N ARG A 15 -2.27 12.43 2.46
CA ARG A 15 -0.85 12.38 2.82
C ARG A 15 -0.14 11.12 2.34
N GLU A 16 1.18 11.18 2.25
CA GLU A 16 2.00 10.02 1.93
C GLU A 16 1.88 8.94 3.01
N VAL A 17 1.80 7.69 2.56
CA VAL A 17 1.62 6.52 3.43
C VAL A 17 2.72 5.51 3.17
N VAL A 18 3.38 5.08 4.24
CA VAL A 18 4.34 3.99 4.18
C VAL A 18 3.59 2.68 4.00
N LEU A 19 3.77 2.04 2.84
CA LEU A 19 3.26 0.71 2.56
C LEU A 19 4.35 -0.36 2.78
N GLU A 20 4.00 -1.34 3.59
CA GLU A 20 4.80 -2.51 3.93
C GLU A 20 4.13 -3.78 3.39
N LYS A 21 4.93 -4.83 3.20
CA LYS A 21 4.42 -6.17 2.91
C LYS A 21 4.25 -6.91 4.24
N PRO A 22 3.03 -7.37 4.59
CA PRO A 22 2.81 -8.14 5.81
C PRO A 22 3.67 -9.40 5.84
N ARG A 23 4.23 -9.74 7.02
CA ARG A 23 4.95 -11.01 7.22
C ARG A 23 4.00 -12.19 7.14
N ASP A 24 2.85 -12.07 7.79
CA ASP A 24 1.74 -13.01 7.66
C ASP A 24 0.81 -12.56 6.53
N ARG A 25 0.62 -13.43 5.54
CA ARG A 25 -0.23 -13.17 4.37
C ARG A 25 -1.72 -13.12 4.73
N SER A 26 -2.11 -13.63 5.90
CA SER A 26 -3.47 -13.49 6.42
C SER A 26 -3.87 -12.02 6.55
N PHE A 27 -2.92 -11.12 6.84
CA PHE A 27 -3.12 -9.67 6.89
C PHE A 27 -3.14 -8.98 5.51
N GLY A 28 -3.32 -9.72 4.42
CA GLY A 28 -3.55 -9.10 3.11
C GLY A 28 -2.30 -8.79 2.32
N HIS A 29 -2.47 -7.89 1.36
CA HIS A 29 -1.46 -7.58 0.35
C HIS A 29 -0.49 -6.50 0.85
N PHE A 30 -1.00 -5.53 1.59
CA PHE A 30 -0.23 -4.40 2.12
C PHE A 30 -0.64 -4.08 3.55
N ALA A 31 0.28 -3.52 4.33
CA ALA A 31 -0.01 -2.92 5.62
C ALA A 31 0.61 -1.53 5.74
N THR A 32 0.07 -0.71 6.63
CA THR A 32 0.67 0.58 6.99
C THR A 32 0.58 0.86 8.49
N PRO A 33 1.65 1.40 9.10
CA PRO A 33 1.64 1.86 10.48
C PRO A 33 1.12 3.30 10.64
N ILE A 34 0.40 3.87 9.66
CA ILE A 34 0.00 5.30 9.64
C ILE A 34 -0.68 5.77 10.93
N ALA A 35 -1.45 4.89 11.59
CA ALA A 35 -2.15 5.23 12.82
C ALA A 35 -1.18 5.59 13.97
N PHE A 36 0.03 5.03 14.01
CA PHE A 36 1.06 5.40 14.98
C PHE A 36 1.59 6.82 14.75
N SER A 37 1.76 7.21 13.48
CA SER A 37 2.17 8.57 13.13
C SER A 37 1.08 9.57 13.53
N LEU A 38 -0.19 9.24 13.28
CA LEU A 38 -1.34 10.08 13.60
C LEU A 38 -1.65 10.17 15.09
N ALA A 39 -1.22 9.20 15.91
CA ALA A 39 -1.51 9.18 17.35
C ALA A 39 -1.07 10.45 18.07
N LYS A 40 0.10 11.01 17.70
CA LYS A 40 0.59 12.27 18.29
C LYS A 40 -0.23 13.48 17.84
N GLU A 41 -0.64 13.51 16.58
CA GLU A 41 -1.41 14.60 15.97
C GLU A 41 -2.85 14.64 16.54
N LEU A 42 -3.49 13.48 16.61
CA LEU A 42 -4.89 13.34 17.02
C LEU A 42 -5.06 13.16 18.54
N LYS A 43 -3.96 12.96 19.28
CA LYS A 43 -3.97 12.65 20.73
C LYS A 43 -4.90 11.47 21.08
N LYS A 44 -4.96 10.49 20.18
CA LYS A 44 -5.76 9.26 20.30
C LYS A 44 -4.85 8.03 20.26
N SER A 45 -5.34 6.91 20.80
CA SER A 45 -4.65 5.62 20.68
C SER A 45 -4.52 5.20 19.21
N PRO A 46 -3.36 4.67 18.76
CA PRO A 46 -3.20 4.11 17.42
C PRO A 46 -4.25 3.05 17.06
N MET A 47 -4.75 2.28 18.04
CA MET A 47 -5.78 1.26 17.78
C MET A 47 -7.10 1.90 17.34
N ILE A 48 -7.55 2.92 18.09
CA ILE A 48 -8.78 3.65 17.77
C ILE A 48 -8.65 4.33 16.40
N ILE A 49 -7.50 4.95 16.13
CA ILE A 49 -7.25 5.58 14.83
C ILE A 49 -7.27 4.53 13.71
N ALA A 50 -6.67 3.36 13.93
CA ALA A 50 -6.68 2.29 12.94
C ALA A 50 -8.11 1.80 12.64
N ASP A 51 -8.94 1.61 13.66
CA ASP A 51 -10.34 1.20 13.51
C ASP A 51 -11.18 2.28 12.78
N GLU A 52 -11.03 3.55 13.17
CA GLU A 52 -11.69 4.70 12.52
C GLU A 52 -11.30 4.78 11.03
N LEU A 53 -9.99 4.67 10.73
CA LEU A 53 -9.51 4.71 9.36
C LEU A 53 -9.98 3.49 8.57
N ALA A 54 -9.87 2.27 9.10
CA ALA A 54 -10.33 1.07 8.40
C ALA A 54 -11.81 1.18 8.01
N SER A 55 -12.65 1.71 8.90
CA SER A 55 -14.08 1.94 8.65
C SER A 55 -14.33 2.92 7.51
N SER A 56 -13.46 3.92 7.30
CA SER A 56 -13.56 4.87 6.18
C SER A 56 -13.27 4.25 4.80
N PHE A 57 -12.83 3.00 4.75
CA PHE A 57 -12.62 2.25 3.51
C PHE A 57 -13.78 1.34 3.11
N SER A 58 -14.93 1.38 3.81
CA SER A 58 -16.09 0.53 3.51
C SER A 58 -16.57 0.62 2.06
N ASP A 59 -16.47 1.80 1.46
CA ASP A 59 -17.02 2.10 0.13
C ASP A 59 -15.94 2.06 -0.97
N SER A 60 -14.73 1.55 -0.67
CA SER A 60 -13.65 1.45 -1.65
C SER A 60 -13.75 0.17 -2.47
N GLU A 61 -13.97 0.31 -3.78
CA GLU A 61 -13.99 -0.83 -4.71
C GLU A 61 -12.60 -1.47 -4.92
N GLU A 62 -11.52 -0.74 -4.64
CA GLU A 62 -10.15 -1.21 -4.81
C GLU A 62 -9.72 -2.22 -3.74
N PHE A 63 -10.45 -2.29 -2.62
CA PHE A 63 -10.15 -3.15 -1.48
C PHE A 63 -11.32 -4.10 -1.20
N SER A 64 -11.04 -5.40 -1.14
CA SER A 64 -12.00 -6.40 -0.65
C SER A 64 -12.13 -6.38 0.88
N SER A 65 -11.06 -6.05 1.61
CA SER A 65 -11.12 -5.77 3.04
C SER A 65 -10.03 -4.80 3.48
N VAL A 66 -10.34 -4.02 4.51
CA VAL A 66 -9.37 -3.20 5.25
C VAL A 66 -9.57 -3.48 6.74
N GLU A 67 -8.54 -4.00 7.41
CA GLU A 67 -8.63 -4.48 8.78
C GLU A 67 -7.60 -3.82 9.68
N ALA A 68 -8.06 -3.35 10.84
CA ALA A 68 -7.21 -2.81 11.88
C ALA A 68 -6.69 -3.92 12.79
N VAL A 69 -5.37 -4.06 12.91
CA VAL A 69 -4.74 -5.05 13.80
C VAL A 69 -3.58 -4.40 14.53
N LYS A 70 -3.68 -4.29 15.86
CA LYS A 70 -2.62 -3.73 16.73
C LYS A 70 -2.08 -2.37 16.26
N GLY A 71 -2.95 -1.50 15.75
CA GLY A 71 -2.58 -0.16 15.26
C GLY A 71 -2.03 -0.12 13.83
N TYR A 72 -2.01 -1.24 13.12
CA TYR A 72 -1.77 -1.28 11.68
C TYR A 72 -3.10 -1.30 10.92
N LEU A 73 -3.15 -0.64 9.77
CA LEU A 73 -4.16 -0.93 8.76
C LEU A 73 -3.61 -1.95 7.78
N ASN A 74 -4.40 -2.99 7.52
CA ASN A 74 -4.07 -4.12 6.65
C ASN A 74 -5.05 -4.12 5.48
N PHE A 75 -4.53 -4.12 4.25
CA PHE A 75 -5.32 -3.96 3.03
C PHE A 75 -5.27 -5.24 2.20
N ARG A 76 -6.45 -5.76 1.88
CA ARG A 76 -6.64 -6.76 0.84
C ARG A 76 -7.26 -6.12 -0.39
N LEU A 77 -6.45 -5.92 -1.41
CA LEU A 77 -6.91 -5.54 -2.76
C LEU A 77 -8.07 -6.43 -3.26
N SER A 78 -9.03 -5.83 -3.97
CA SER A 78 -10.13 -6.55 -4.60
C SER A 78 -9.66 -7.32 -5.84
N GLU A 79 -10.39 -8.38 -6.21
CA GLU A 79 -10.10 -9.14 -7.43
C GLU A 79 -10.25 -8.29 -8.69
N ALA A 80 -11.23 -7.38 -8.71
CA ALA A 80 -11.45 -6.44 -9.80
C ALA A 80 -10.21 -5.56 -10.02
N PHE A 81 -9.69 -4.96 -8.95
CA PHE A 81 -8.48 -4.14 -9.02
C PHE A 81 -7.24 -4.94 -9.48
N LEU A 82 -7.08 -6.16 -8.96
CA LEU A 82 -5.98 -7.04 -9.37
C LEU A 82 -6.08 -7.43 -10.85
N THR A 83 -7.28 -7.75 -11.32
CA THR A 83 -7.56 -8.11 -12.71
C THR A 83 -7.29 -6.94 -13.64
N GLU A 84 -7.80 -5.75 -13.31
CA GLU A 84 -7.56 -4.53 -14.09
C GLU A 84 -6.06 -4.23 -14.20
N TYR A 85 -5.32 -4.34 -13.08
CA TYR A 85 -3.88 -4.13 -13.08
C TYR A 85 -3.13 -5.19 -13.92
N ALA A 86 -3.54 -6.47 -13.85
CA ALA A 86 -2.95 -7.53 -14.64
C ALA A 86 -3.21 -7.34 -16.14
N SER A 87 -4.44 -6.99 -16.53
CA SER A 87 -4.79 -6.67 -17.92
C SER A 87 -3.98 -5.49 -18.44
N TRP A 88 -3.86 -4.41 -17.65
CA TRP A 88 -3.01 -3.28 -18.02
C TRP A 88 -1.55 -3.69 -18.21
N ALA A 89 -1.01 -4.51 -17.31
CA ALA A 89 0.38 -4.98 -17.40
C ALA A 89 0.65 -5.82 -18.66
N LEU A 90 -0.28 -6.71 -19.02
CA LEU A 90 -0.19 -7.53 -20.23
C LEU A 90 -0.28 -6.69 -21.51
N GLN A 91 -1.09 -5.62 -21.50
CA GLN A 91 -1.22 -4.69 -22.63
C GLN A 91 -0.02 -3.73 -22.74
N ASN A 92 0.68 -3.47 -21.64
CA ASN A 92 1.78 -2.50 -21.57
C ASN A 92 3.09 -3.15 -21.05
N PRO A 93 3.61 -4.22 -21.71
CA PRO A 93 4.71 -5.01 -21.17
C PRO A 93 6.00 -4.22 -20.99
N SER A 94 6.28 -3.23 -21.86
CA SER A 94 7.45 -2.35 -21.75
C SER A 94 7.36 -1.34 -20.60
N GLN A 95 6.16 -1.08 -20.08
CA GLN A 95 5.93 -0.21 -18.94
C GLN A 95 5.73 -0.99 -17.64
N PHE A 96 5.46 -2.29 -17.73
CA PHE A 96 5.31 -3.12 -16.55
C PHE A 96 6.63 -3.24 -15.79
N ALA A 97 6.55 -3.13 -14.46
CA ALA A 97 7.69 -3.19 -13.53
C ALA A 97 8.83 -2.19 -13.81
N THR A 98 8.59 -1.17 -14.63
CA THR A 98 9.53 -0.07 -14.77
C THR A 98 9.43 0.88 -13.59
N GLN A 99 10.55 1.47 -13.21
CA GLN A 99 10.60 2.54 -12.24
C GLN A 99 11.68 3.52 -12.67
N GLU A 100 11.30 4.77 -12.90
CA GLU A 100 12.30 5.82 -13.10
C GLU A 100 12.99 6.10 -11.76
N LYS A 101 14.25 5.67 -11.67
CA LYS A 101 15.16 6.08 -10.61
C LYS A 101 16.34 6.78 -11.27
N ASN A 102 16.39 8.10 -11.12
CA ASN A 102 17.56 8.90 -11.50
C ASN A 102 18.68 8.70 -10.47
N GLN A 103 19.25 7.50 -10.45
CA GLN A 103 20.32 7.12 -9.53
C GLN A 103 21.48 6.50 -10.32
N LYS A 104 22.70 6.86 -9.93
CA LYS A 104 23.91 6.22 -10.43
C LYS A 104 24.19 5.00 -9.58
N ILE A 105 24.40 3.85 -10.23
CA ILE A 105 24.76 2.60 -9.58
C ILE A 105 26.19 2.27 -10.02
N LEU A 106 27.10 2.04 -9.07
CA LEU A 106 28.37 1.38 -9.34
C LEU A 106 28.13 -0.12 -9.30
N LEU A 107 28.22 -0.77 -10.46
CA LEU A 107 28.07 -2.22 -10.59
C LEU A 107 29.43 -2.81 -10.95
N GLU A 108 30.10 -3.39 -9.96
CA GLU A 108 31.31 -4.18 -10.19
C GLU A 108 30.90 -5.63 -10.40
N PHE A 109 31.25 -6.18 -11.57
CA PHE A 109 31.08 -7.59 -11.87
C PHE A 109 32.47 -8.19 -12.05
N VAL A 110 32.77 -9.25 -11.31
CA VAL A 110 34.09 -9.90 -11.34
C VAL A 110 34.28 -10.51 -12.73
N SER A 111 35.19 -9.94 -13.53
CA SER A 111 35.68 -10.62 -14.72
C SER A 111 36.81 -11.54 -14.28
N ALA A 112 36.71 -12.81 -14.66
CA ALA A 112 37.83 -13.75 -14.59
C ALA A 112 38.99 -13.28 -15.48
#